data_AF-A9UU35-F1
#
_entry.id   AF-A9UU35-F1
#
_cell.length_a   1.000
_cell.length_b   1.000
_cell.length_c   1.000
_cell.angle_alpha   90.00
_cell.angle_beta   90.00
_cell.angle_gamma   90.00
#
_symmetry.space_group_name_H-M   'P 1'
#
loop_
_entity.id
_entity.type
_entity.pdbx_description
1 polymer ?
#
loop_
_entity_poly.entity_id
_entity_poly.type
_entity_poly.pdbx_seq_one_letter_code
_entity_poly.pdbx_strand_id
1 'polypeptide(L)'
;MAETRFKFGYWKIRGLGACCRMLLWYCGERDFEDRMYEQGDPPALSRQEWYDEKYTLGLDFPNLPYLFDRVKGLGLTQTMAILEHVSRELKPELLTGSGRDAPRLTMVLNFVMDLHSNLSSYFYRASEDEAKRMREEVFPTQLALLEKYLEKAEGPFLGGHLTYADFYVAEELDHAVELIPGFLDEFPSVKAYWERFFALPEIVAFRASPHHCTLVNNKVAKMNNFVFPAPAAASE
;
A
#
# COMPACT_ATOMS: atom_id res chain seq x y z
N MET A 1 -3.78 16.09 25.94
CA MET A 1 -2.79 16.10 24.84
C MET A 1 -3.37 16.97 23.74
N ALA A 2 -2.55 17.76 23.04
CA ALA A 2 -3.04 18.51 21.88
C ALA A 2 -3.55 17.53 20.82
N GLU A 3 -4.58 17.91 20.08
CA GLU A 3 -5.07 17.09 18.98
C GLU A 3 -3.98 17.03 17.88
N THR A 4 -3.63 15.82 17.43
CA THR A 4 -2.63 15.61 16.37
C THR A 4 -3.12 16.23 15.06
N ARG A 5 -2.22 16.74 14.20
CA ARG A 5 -2.62 17.37 12.92
C ARG A 5 -3.41 16.40 12.05
N PHE A 6 -2.90 15.18 11.93
CA PHE A 6 -3.48 14.18 11.06
C PHE A 6 -4.22 13.09 11.84
N LYS A 7 -5.35 12.67 11.26
CA LYS A 7 -6.03 11.42 11.61
C LYS A 7 -6.10 10.56 10.37
N PHE A 8 -5.42 9.42 10.37
CA PHE A 8 -5.44 8.44 9.31
C PHE A 8 -6.32 7.26 9.70
N GLY A 9 -7.09 6.71 8.76
CA GLY A 9 -7.93 5.55 9.00
C GLY A 9 -7.79 4.50 7.91
N TYR A 10 -7.52 3.27 8.32
CA TYR A 10 -7.47 2.11 7.44
C TYR A 10 -7.68 0.82 8.25
N TRP A 11 -7.83 -0.31 7.56
CA TRP A 11 -7.77 -1.61 8.21
C TRP A 11 -6.41 -1.82 8.93
N LYS A 12 -6.39 -2.64 9.98
CA LYS A 12 -5.20 -3.11 10.70
C LYS A 12 -4.44 -4.18 9.92
N ILE A 13 -4.12 -3.82 8.69
CA ILE A 13 -3.34 -4.57 7.72
C ILE A 13 -2.44 -3.57 7.00
N ARG A 14 -1.53 -4.08 6.18
CA ARG A 14 -0.76 -3.26 5.26
C ARG A 14 -1.67 -2.68 4.19
N GLY A 15 -2.11 -3.53 3.25
CA GLY A 15 -2.99 -3.18 2.14
C GLY A 15 -2.68 -1.82 1.52
N LEU A 16 -3.72 -1.09 1.10
CA LEU A 16 -3.55 0.24 0.53
C LEU A 16 -3.14 1.31 1.56
N GLY A 17 -3.17 1.03 2.87
CA GLY A 17 -2.90 2.02 3.91
C GLY A 17 -1.42 2.11 4.33
N ALA A 18 -0.64 1.06 4.14
CA ALA A 18 0.76 1.03 4.54
C ALA A 18 1.60 2.11 3.85
N CYS A 19 1.42 2.32 2.54
CA CYS A 19 2.13 3.37 1.81
C CYS A 19 1.86 4.78 2.38
N CYS A 20 0.63 5.07 2.83
CA CYS A 20 0.28 6.35 3.44
C CYS A 20 0.94 6.53 4.82
N ARG A 21 0.91 5.49 5.67
CA ARG A 21 1.60 5.52 6.99
C ARG A 21 3.11 5.69 6.81
N MET A 22 3.67 4.96 5.86
CA MET A 22 5.08 5.01 5.51
C MET A 22 5.51 6.40 5.01
N LEU A 23 4.69 7.05 4.18
CA LEU A 23 4.94 8.42 3.73
C LEU A 23 4.89 9.43 4.90
N LEU A 24 3.90 9.34 5.79
CA LEU A 24 3.83 10.20 6.99
C LEU A 24 5.11 10.08 7.81
N TRP A 25 5.57 8.86 8.06
CA TRP A 25 6.84 8.59 8.76
C TRP A 25 8.06 9.18 8.06
N TYR A 26 8.14 9.01 6.74
CA TYR A 26 9.23 9.57 5.93
C TYR A 26 9.25 11.10 5.95
N CYS A 27 8.08 11.72 6.02
CA CYS A 27 7.93 13.17 6.17
C CYS A 27 8.15 13.68 7.60
N GLY A 28 8.49 12.80 8.56
CA GLY A 28 8.72 13.15 9.96
C GLY A 28 7.45 13.24 10.82
N GLU A 29 6.28 12.98 10.25
CA GLU A 29 5.00 12.98 10.94
C GLU A 29 4.75 11.61 11.59
N ARG A 30 5.24 11.46 12.82
CA ARG A 30 5.17 10.21 13.59
C ARG A 30 4.09 10.23 14.68
N ASP A 31 3.51 11.40 14.96
CA ASP A 31 2.49 11.62 15.98
C ASP A 31 1.16 12.00 15.31
N PHE A 32 0.48 10.99 14.75
CA PHE A 32 -0.83 11.12 14.15
C PHE A 32 -1.80 10.11 14.76
N GLU A 33 -3.10 10.41 14.73
CA GLU A 33 -4.10 9.43 15.15
C GLU A 33 -4.27 8.36 14.05
N ASP A 34 -3.92 7.10 14.33
CA ASP A 34 -4.11 5.98 13.41
C ASP A 34 -5.32 5.13 13.83
N ARG A 35 -6.48 5.36 13.21
CA ARG A 35 -7.69 4.56 13.39
C ARG A 35 -7.55 3.27 12.60
N MET A 36 -7.03 2.24 13.26
CA MET A 36 -6.93 0.88 12.71
C MET A 36 -8.22 0.10 12.95
N TYR A 37 -9.00 -0.16 11.91
CA TYR A 37 -10.17 -1.03 11.97
C TYR A 37 -9.78 -2.50 11.86
N GLU A 38 -10.42 -3.40 12.58
CA GLU A 38 -10.13 -4.84 12.52
C GLU A 38 -11.27 -5.61 11.84
N GLN A 39 -10.90 -6.58 10.99
CA GLN A 39 -11.86 -7.59 10.56
C GLN A 39 -12.04 -8.61 11.69
N GLY A 40 -13.29 -8.93 11.99
CA GLY A 40 -13.62 -9.98 12.95
C GLY A 40 -13.02 -11.33 12.57
N ASP A 41 -12.99 -12.25 13.52
CA ASP A 41 -12.44 -13.59 13.29
C ASP A 41 -13.45 -14.52 12.57
N PRO A 42 -12.98 -15.65 12.01
CA PRO A 42 -13.87 -16.68 11.48
C PRO A 42 -14.83 -17.22 12.54
N PRO A 43 -16.00 -17.72 12.10
CA PRO A 43 -16.45 -17.81 10.71
C PRO A 43 -17.05 -16.50 10.17
N ALA A 44 -17.28 -15.50 11.03
CA ALA A 44 -18.05 -14.31 10.67
C ALA A 44 -17.26 -13.32 9.80
N LEU A 45 -15.94 -13.18 10.00
CA LEU A 45 -15.08 -12.27 9.23
C LEU A 45 -15.67 -10.85 9.07
N SER A 46 -16.31 -10.37 10.14
CA SER A 46 -17.15 -9.18 10.11
C SER A 46 -16.35 -7.92 9.81
N ARG A 47 -16.96 -7.00 9.05
CA ARG A 47 -16.42 -5.67 8.73
C ARG A 47 -17.21 -4.55 9.43
N GLN A 48 -18.03 -4.92 10.42
CA GLN A 48 -19.02 -4.03 11.02
C GLN A 48 -18.38 -2.81 11.68
N GLU A 49 -17.20 -2.95 12.28
CA GLU A 49 -16.48 -1.83 12.91
C GLU A 49 -16.29 -0.63 11.96
N TRP A 50 -15.95 -0.89 10.68
CA TRP A 50 -15.90 0.17 9.68
C TRP A 50 -17.29 0.62 9.25
N TYR A 51 -18.22 -0.31 9.03
CA TYR A 51 -19.55 0.02 8.52
C TYR A 51 -20.40 0.84 9.49
N ASP A 52 -20.14 0.73 10.79
CA ASP A 52 -20.77 1.56 11.83
C ASP A 52 -20.31 3.03 11.75
N GLU A 53 -19.05 3.29 11.38
CA GLU A 53 -18.48 4.65 11.30
C GLU A 53 -18.53 5.24 9.88
N LYS A 54 -18.63 4.41 8.83
CA LYS A 54 -18.38 4.81 7.43
C LYS A 54 -19.07 6.11 7.03
N TYR A 55 -20.36 6.23 7.31
CA TYR A 55 -21.18 7.38 6.88
C TYR A 55 -21.31 8.48 7.95
N THR A 56 -20.65 8.34 9.11
CA THR A 56 -20.74 9.31 10.22
C THR A 56 -19.55 10.28 10.23
N LEU A 57 -18.51 10.03 9.43
CA LEU A 57 -17.26 10.79 9.43
C LEU A 57 -17.30 12.10 8.61
N GLY A 58 -18.39 12.36 7.86
CA GLY A 58 -18.52 13.59 7.06
C GLY A 58 -17.60 13.65 5.83
N LEU A 59 -17.15 12.51 5.31
CA LEU A 59 -16.35 12.41 4.08
C LEU A 59 -17.25 12.50 2.84
N ASP A 60 -16.82 13.20 1.79
CA ASP A 60 -17.58 13.32 0.52
C ASP A 60 -17.76 11.95 -0.17
N PHE A 61 -16.71 11.14 -0.16
CA PHE A 61 -16.70 9.78 -0.71
C PHE A 61 -16.22 8.79 0.35
N PRO A 62 -17.09 8.34 1.29
CA PRO A 62 -16.69 7.50 2.40
C PRO A 62 -16.05 6.18 1.97
N ASN A 63 -14.75 6.05 2.25
CA ASN A 63 -13.95 4.88 1.88
C ASN A 63 -12.70 4.77 2.76
N LEU A 64 -12.01 3.64 2.66
CA LEU A 64 -10.70 3.41 3.28
C LEU A 64 -9.62 3.26 2.19
N PRO A 65 -8.41 3.83 2.35
CA PRO A 65 -8.02 4.71 3.46
C PRO A 65 -8.68 6.09 3.40
N TYR A 66 -8.73 6.74 4.57
CA TYR A 66 -9.03 8.17 4.71
C TYR A 66 -7.94 8.91 5.50
N LEU A 67 -7.84 10.22 5.29
CA LEU A 67 -7.00 11.13 6.05
C LEU A 67 -7.79 12.40 6.37
N PHE A 68 -7.77 12.83 7.62
CA PHE A 68 -8.14 14.19 8.00
C PHE A 68 -6.89 15.02 8.25
N ASP A 69 -6.77 16.17 7.60
CA ASP A 69 -5.85 17.25 7.94
C ASP A 69 -6.62 18.31 8.72
N ARG A 70 -6.57 18.21 10.05
CA ARG A 70 -7.38 19.04 10.95
C ARG A 70 -7.00 20.52 10.89
N VAL A 71 -5.74 20.81 10.59
CA VAL A 71 -5.26 22.18 10.43
C VAL A 71 -5.89 22.85 9.20
N LYS A 72 -6.23 22.07 8.17
CA LYS A 72 -6.91 22.57 6.96
C LYS A 72 -8.42 22.38 6.97
N GLY A 73 -8.97 21.67 7.96
CA GLY A 73 -10.37 21.25 7.95
C GLY A 73 -10.70 20.38 6.74
N LEU A 74 -9.75 19.56 6.27
CA LEU A 74 -9.87 18.77 5.04
C LEU A 74 -9.98 17.28 5.37
N GLY A 75 -11.00 16.61 4.82
CA GLY A 75 -11.14 15.15 4.84
C GLY A 75 -10.96 14.58 3.44
N LEU A 76 -10.03 13.63 3.29
CA LEU A 76 -9.71 12.98 2.02
C LEU A 76 -9.93 11.47 2.11
N THR A 77 -10.37 10.90 1.00
CA THR A 77 -10.27 9.46 0.71
C THR A 77 -9.50 9.28 -0.59
N GLN A 78 -9.26 8.04 -1.01
CA GLN A 78 -8.41 7.65 -2.15
C GLN A 78 -6.91 7.73 -1.84
N THR A 79 -6.23 6.59 -1.91
CA THR A 79 -4.81 6.44 -1.57
C THR A 79 -3.92 7.46 -2.27
N MET A 80 -4.11 7.67 -3.58
CA MET A 80 -3.27 8.59 -4.36
C MET A 80 -3.46 10.05 -3.93
N ALA A 81 -4.70 10.47 -3.66
CA ALA A 81 -4.99 11.82 -3.18
C ALA A 81 -4.36 12.06 -1.79
N ILE A 82 -4.39 11.06 -0.93
CA ILE A 82 -3.74 11.11 0.40
C ILE A 82 -2.22 11.25 0.25
N LEU A 83 -1.56 10.42 -0.57
CA LEU A 83 -0.12 10.48 -0.79
C LEU A 83 0.32 11.83 -1.37
N GLU A 84 -0.41 12.32 -2.37
CA GLU A 84 -0.13 13.62 -2.99
C GLU A 84 -0.31 14.76 -1.97
N HIS A 85 -1.39 14.75 -1.19
CA HIS A 85 -1.66 15.77 -0.17
C HIS A 85 -0.58 15.80 0.91
N VAL A 86 -0.26 14.66 1.51
CA VAL A 86 0.79 14.57 2.54
C VAL A 86 2.13 15.07 2.02
N SER A 87 2.49 14.69 0.78
CA SER A 87 3.72 15.17 0.14
C SER A 87 3.70 16.68 -0.05
N ARG A 88 2.60 17.23 -0.57
CA ARG A 88 2.42 18.67 -0.76
C ARG A 88 2.52 19.48 0.53
N GLU A 89 2.04 18.93 1.63
CA GLU A 89 1.99 19.63 2.92
C GLU A 89 3.26 19.53 3.73
N LEU A 90 3.95 18.40 3.67
CA LEU A 90 5.07 18.12 4.57
C LEU A 90 6.42 18.09 3.85
N LYS A 91 6.44 17.68 2.58
CA LYS A 91 7.69 17.45 1.83
C LYS A 91 7.50 17.65 0.32
N PRO A 92 7.28 18.90 -0.15
CA PRO A 92 6.89 19.19 -1.53
C PRO A 92 7.86 18.68 -2.60
N GLU A 93 9.12 18.43 -2.25
CA GLU A 93 10.13 17.83 -3.14
C GLU A 93 9.81 16.38 -3.55
N LEU A 94 8.90 15.69 -2.85
CA LEU A 94 8.39 14.37 -3.24
C LEU A 94 7.35 14.43 -4.36
N LEU A 95 6.84 15.63 -4.68
CA LEU A 95 5.99 15.82 -5.84
C LEU A 95 6.86 15.83 -7.09
N THR A 96 6.37 15.24 -8.19
CA THR A 96 6.90 15.61 -9.50
C THR A 96 6.47 17.03 -9.80
N GLY A 97 7.44 17.93 -9.99
CA GLY A 97 7.18 19.31 -10.40
C GLY A 97 6.45 19.42 -11.75
N SER A 98 6.25 20.66 -12.21
CA SER A 98 5.69 20.92 -13.55
C SER A 98 6.66 20.51 -14.66
N GLY A 99 6.21 19.75 -15.66
CA GLY A 99 7.04 19.39 -16.80
C GLY A 99 6.65 18.06 -17.46
N ARG A 100 7.60 17.45 -18.17
CA ARG A 100 7.39 16.16 -18.87
C ARG A 100 7.31 14.96 -17.92
N ASP A 101 7.71 15.13 -16.66
CA ASP A 101 7.81 14.02 -15.71
C ASP A 101 6.49 13.72 -14.98
N ALA A 102 5.61 14.71 -14.81
CA ALA A 102 4.33 14.52 -14.12
C ALA A 102 3.36 13.56 -14.86
N PRO A 103 3.16 13.67 -16.20
CA PRO A 103 2.36 12.67 -16.93
C PRO A 103 3.00 11.28 -16.93
N ARG A 104 4.35 11.21 -16.95
CA ARG A 104 5.09 9.94 -16.90
C ARG A 104 4.88 9.24 -15.56
N LEU A 105 4.99 9.97 -14.44
CA LEU A 105 4.72 9.42 -13.12
C LEU A 105 3.27 8.95 -12.99
N THR A 106 2.32 9.75 -13.49
CA THR A 106 0.90 9.38 -13.52
C THR A 106 0.67 8.08 -14.30
N MET A 107 1.31 7.91 -15.45
CA MET A 107 1.24 6.68 -16.24
C MET A 107 1.74 5.47 -15.45
N VAL A 108 2.87 5.60 -14.77
CA VAL A 108 3.45 4.52 -13.95
C VAL A 108 2.54 4.17 -12.77
N LEU A 109 1.97 5.17 -12.09
CA LEU A 109 1.02 4.95 -11.00
C LEU A 109 -0.20 4.15 -11.48
N ASN A 110 -0.80 4.53 -12.62
CA ASN A 110 -1.93 3.79 -13.19
C ASN A 110 -1.54 2.36 -13.60
N PHE A 111 -0.36 2.18 -14.19
CA PHE A 111 0.15 0.85 -14.51
C PHE A 111 0.28 -0.04 -13.26
N VAL A 112 0.76 0.51 -12.14
CA VAL A 112 0.88 -0.25 -10.90
C VAL A 112 -0.48 -0.46 -10.22
N MET A 113 -1.47 0.40 -10.44
CA MET A 113 -2.86 0.12 -10.05
C MET A 113 -3.45 -1.09 -10.81
N ASP A 114 -3.07 -1.30 -12.06
CA ASP A 114 -3.45 -2.52 -12.80
C ASP A 114 -2.77 -3.76 -12.20
N LEU A 115 -1.49 -3.66 -11.82
CA LEU A 115 -0.77 -4.72 -11.09
C LEU A 115 -1.44 -5.02 -9.74
N HIS A 116 -1.78 -3.99 -8.95
CA HIS A 116 -2.52 -4.14 -7.70
C HIS A 116 -3.84 -4.88 -7.90
N SER A 117 -4.60 -4.52 -8.95
CA SER A 117 -5.87 -5.16 -9.27
C SER A 117 -5.70 -6.66 -9.57
N ASN A 118 -4.62 -7.03 -10.28
CA ASN A 118 -4.27 -8.42 -10.52
C ASN A 118 -3.83 -9.14 -9.23
N LEU A 119 -2.95 -8.54 -8.43
CA LEU A 119 -2.53 -9.11 -7.14
C LEU A 119 -3.73 -9.31 -6.20
N SER A 120 -4.64 -8.34 -6.12
CA SER A 120 -5.88 -8.44 -5.35
C SER A 120 -6.76 -9.59 -5.84
N SER A 121 -6.97 -9.72 -7.16
CA SER A 121 -7.70 -10.86 -7.71
C SER A 121 -7.05 -12.20 -7.34
N TYR A 122 -5.73 -12.27 -7.48
CA TYR A 122 -4.93 -13.45 -7.16
C TYR A 122 -5.06 -13.84 -5.67
N PHE A 123 -4.92 -12.90 -4.73
CA PHE A 123 -4.95 -13.20 -3.30
C PHE A 123 -6.35 -13.53 -2.76
N TYR A 124 -7.41 -12.97 -3.34
CA TYR A 124 -8.77 -13.10 -2.79
C TYR A 124 -9.68 -14.05 -3.56
N ARG A 125 -9.51 -14.17 -4.88
CA ARG A 125 -10.54 -14.73 -5.75
C ARG A 125 -10.08 -15.87 -6.63
N ALA A 126 -8.85 -15.82 -7.13
CA ALA A 126 -8.36 -16.75 -8.14
C ALA A 126 -8.65 -18.22 -7.80
N SER A 127 -9.10 -18.94 -8.82
CA SER A 127 -9.03 -20.39 -8.86
C SER A 127 -7.57 -20.85 -8.99
N GLU A 128 -7.31 -22.15 -8.86
CA GLU A 128 -5.96 -22.70 -9.00
C GLU A 128 -5.37 -22.46 -10.40
N ASP A 129 -6.18 -22.68 -11.45
CA ASP A 129 -5.77 -22.44 -12.84
C ASP A 129 -5.51 -20.96 -13.12
N GLU A 130 -6.38 -20.06 -12.62
CA GLU A 130 -6.16 -18.62 -12.73
C GLU A 130 -4.90 -18.19 -11.98
N ALA A 131 -4.70 -18.68 -10.76
CA ALA A 131 -3.51 -18.37 -9.96
C ALA A 131 -2.23 -18.83 -10.68
N LYS A 132 -2.25 -20.01 -11.30
CA LYS A 132 -1.15 -20.51 -12.12
C LYS A 132 -0.88 -19.60 -13.32
N ARG A 133 -1.90 -19.28 -14.12
CA ARG A 133 -1.78 -18.37 -15.27
C ARG A 133 -1.25 -17.00 -14.85
N MET A 134 -1.71 -16.47 -13.72
CA MET A 134 -1.23 -15.18 -13.24
C MET A 134 0.25 -15.20 -12.88
N ARG A 135 0.72 -16.26 -12.22
CA ARG A 135 2.15 -16.44 -11.88
C ARG A 135 3.04 -16.68 -13.10
N GLU A 136 2.58 -17.45 -14.08
CA GLU A 136 3.40 -17.88 -15.21
C GLU A 136 3.35 -16.91 -16.39
N GLU A 137 2.29 -16.11 -16.53
CA GLU A 137 2.10 -15.23 -17.69
C GLU A 137 1.89 -13.76 -17.30
N VAL A 138 0.92 -13.48 -16.44
CA VAL A 138 0.44 -12.10 -16.19
C VAL A 138 1.48 -11.29 -15.42
N PHE A 139 1.91 -11.76 -14.25
CA PHE A 139 2.88 -11.03 -13.43
C PHE A 139 4.25 -10.91 -14.11
N PRO A 140 4.83 -11.96 -14.73
CA PRO A 140 6.09 -11.81 -15.47
C PRO A 140 5.99 -10.79 -16.60
N THR A 141 4.85 -10.74 -17.32
CA THR A 141 4.63 -9.75 -18.37
C THR A 141 4.61 -8.32 -17.81
N GLN A 142 3.91 -8.09 -16.70
CA GLN A 142 3.86 -6.77 -16.05
C GLN A 142 5.23 -6.38 -15.48
N LEU A 143 5.92 -7.30 -14.80
CA LEU A 143 7.26 -7.04 -14.25
C LEU A 143 8.30 -6.78 -15.34
N ALA A 144 8.22 -7.46 -16.49
CA ALA A 144 9.11 -7.19 -17.63
C ALA A 144 8.91 -5.77 -18.21
N LEU A 145 7.71 -5.21 -18.15
CA LEU A 145 7.45 -3.82 -18.55
C LEU A 145 8.04 -2.84 -17.53
N LEU A 146 7.89 -3.12 -16.23
CA LEU A 146 8.45 -2.29 -15.16
C LEU A 146 10.00 -2.35 -15.14
N GLU A 147 10.59 -3.53 -15.38
CA GLU A 147 12.03 -3.74 -15.53
C GLU A 147 12.58 -2.82 -16.62
N LYS A 148 12.03 -2.90 -17.84
CA LYS A 148 12.43 -2.03 -18.98
C LYS A 148 12.21 -0.55 -18.71
N TYR A 149 11.24 -0.21 -17.88
CA TYR A 149 11.00 1.17 -17.48
C TYR A 149 12.11 1.67 -16.55
N LEU A 150 12.47 0.88 -15.53
CA LEU A 150 13.51 1.22 -14.55
C LEU A 150 14.92 1.20 -15.16
N GLU A 151 15.21 0.31 -16.11
CA GLU A 151 16.47 0.33 -16.88
C GLU A 151 16.72 1.67 -17.61
N LYS A 152 15.64 2.38 -17.94
CA LYS A 152 15.65 3.69 -18.61
C LYS A 152 15.44 4.86 -17.67
N ALA A 153 15.29 4.62 -16.37
CA ALA A 153 15.13 5.69 -15.40
C ALA A 153 16.47 6.44 -15.25
N GLU A 154 16.42 7.76 -15.27
CA GLU A 154 17.60 8.61 -15.07
C GLU A 154 17.89 8.79 -13.56
N GLY A 155 17.99 7.67 -12.84
CA GLY A 155 18.29 7.65 -11.42
C GLY A 155 17.66 6.47 -10.66
N PRO A 156 17.79 6.46 -9.32
CA PRO A 156 17.50 5.28 -8.49
C PRO A 156 16.02 4.91 -8.31
N PHE A 157 15.09 5.76 -8.75
CA PHE A 157 13.65 5.68 -8.44
C PHE A 157 12.80 5.96 -9.69
N LEU A 158 11.47 5.81 -9.61
CA LEU A 158 10.56 5.82 -10.77
C LEU A 158 10.64 7.11 -11.61
N GLY A 159 10.85 8.26 -10.95
CA GLY A 159 11.03 9.56 -11.59
C GLY A 159 12.49 9.99 -11.77
N GLY A 160 13.46 9.08 -11.58
CA GLY A 160 14.89 9.41 -11.46
C GLY A 160 15.29 9.93 -10.07
N HIS A 161 14.33 10.40 -9.28
CA HIS A 161 14.48 10.72 -7.86
C HIS A 161 13.29 10.18 -7.06
N LEU A 162 13.40 10.17 -5.73
CA LEU A 162 12.32 9.71 -4.86
C LEU A 162 11.11 10.64 -4.98
N THR A 163 9.94 10.05 -5.10
CA THR A 163 8.64 10.70 -5.19
C THR A 163 7.62 9.98 -4.31
N TYR A 164 6.44 10.58 -4.12
CA TYR A 164 5.34 9.93 -3.40
C TYR A 164 4.86 8.62 -4.06
N ALA A 165 5.06 8.49 -5.38
CA ALA A 165 4.65 7.29 -6.10
C ALA A 165 5.47 6.07 -5.70
N ASP A 166 6.76 6.27 -5.38
CA ASP A 166 7.65 5.17 -5.02
C ASP A 166 7.15 4.44 -3.76
N PHE A 167 6.49 5.14 -2.83
CA PHE A 167 5.88 4.57 -1.63
C PHE A 167 4.75 3.59 -1.96
N TYR A 168 3.92 3.91 -2.95
CA TYR A 168 2.85 3.02 -3.39
C TYR A 168 3.43 1.83 -4.14
N VAL A 169 4.30 2.08 -5.13
CA VAL A 169 4.83 1.01 -5.98
C VAL A 169 5.71 0.04 -5.20
N ALA A 170 6.57 0.54 -4.32
CA ALA A 170 7.41 -0.33 -3.50
C ALA A 170 6.57 -1.19 -2.55
N GLU A 171 5.51 -0.65 -1.96
CA GLU A 171 4.60 -1.40 -1.08
C GLU A 171 3.85 -2.51 -1.84
N GLU A 172 3.36 -2.23 -3.05
CA GLU A 172 2.71 -3.23 -3.89
C GLU A 172 3.65 -4.38 -4.29
N LEU A 173 4.90 -4.06 -4.62
CA LEU A 173 5.92 -5.08 -4.88
C LEU A 173 6.23 -5.89 -3.61
N ASP A 174 6.30 -5.23 -2.45
CA ASP A 174 6.61 -5.90 -1.18
C ASP A 174 5.50 -6.87 -0.73
N HIS A 175 4.22 -6.52 -0.95
CA HIS A 175 3.11 -7.46 -0.77
C HIS A 175 3.30 -8.74 -1.60
N ALA A 176 3.70 -8.59 -2.86
CA ALA A 176 3.90 -9.72 -3.75
C ALA A 176 5.14 -10.54 -3.37
N VAL A 177 6.26 -9.89 -3.02
CA VAL A 177 7.48 -10.56 -2.52
C VAL A 177 7.19 -11.38 -1.27
N GLU A 178 6.39 -10.86 -0.34
CA GLU A 178 6.06 -11.55 0.90
C GLU A 178 5.16 -12.78 0.67
N LEU A 179 4.25 -12.72 -0.30
CA LEU A 179 3.23 -13.76 -0.51
C LEU A 179 3.54 -14.72 -1.69
N ILE A 180 4.45 -14.36 -2.58
CA ILE A 180 4.79 -15.13 -3.79
C ILE A 180 6.32 -15.35 -3.81
N PRO A 181 6.80 -16.55 -3.47
CA PRO A 181 8.22 -16.84 -3.47
C PRO A 181 8.88 -16.59 -4.84
N GLY A 182 10.02 -15.91 -4.83
CA GLY A 182 10.80 -15.61 -6.04
C GLY A 182 10.19 -14.57 -6.98
N PHE A 183 9.20 -13.78 -6.53
CA PHE A 183 8.45 -12.84 -7.38
C PHE A 183 9.32 -11.89 -8.22
N LEU A 184 10.50 -11.50 -7.71
CA LEU A 184 11.41 -10.55 -8.37
C LEU A 184 12.73 -11.18 -8.88
N ASP A 185 12.89 -12.51 -8.83
CA ASP A 185 14.20 -13.13 -9.07
C ASP A 185 14.72 -12.95 -10.51
N GLU A 186 13.81 -12.83 -11.49
CA GLU A 186 14.14 -12.60 -12.89
C GLU A 186 14.23 -11.11 -13.28
N PHE A 187 13.97 -10.19 -12.34
CA PHE A 187 13.81 -8.76 -12.60
C PHE A 187 14.80 -7.94 -11.75
N PRO A 188 16.11 -7.94 -12.09
CA PRO A 188 17.16 -7.37 -11.24
C PRO A 188 17.02 -5.86 -11.02
N SER A 189 16.53 -5.09 -12.00
CA SER A 189 16.34 -3.64 -11.84
C SER A 189 15.16 -3.33 -10.93
N VAL A 190 14.05 -4.07 -11.07
CA VAL A 190 12.90 -4.00 -10.14
C VAL A 190 13.33 -4.40 -8.72
N LYS A 191 14.09 -5.48 -8.58
CA LYS A 191 14.62 -5.95 -7.29
C LYS A 191 15.53 -4.90 -6.65
N ALA A 192 16.48 -4.34 -7.39
CA ALA A 192 17.37 -3.30 -6.89
C ALA A 192 16.64 -2.01 -6.51
N TYR A 193 15.58 -1.65 -7.24
CA TYR A 193 14.67 -0.56 -6.88
C TYR A 193 13.97 -0.82 -5.55
N TRP A 194 13.36 -2.01 -5.40
CA TRP A 194 12.65 -2.43 -4.19
C TRP A 194 13.58 -2.46 -2.97
N GLU A 195 14.75 -3.10 -3.08
CA GLU A 195 15.76 -3.16 -2.00
C GLU A 195 16.20 -1.77 -1.56
N ARG A 196 16.44 -0.87 -2.53
CA ARG A 196 16.90 0.49 -2.25
C ARG A 196 15.85 1.31 -1.52
N PHE A 197 14.58 1.22 -1.92
CA PHE A 197 13.50 1.92 -1.25
C PHE A 197 13.37 1.48 0.21
N PHE A 198 13.37 0.17 0.48
CA PHE A 198 13.23 -0.34 1.84
C PHE A 198 14.50 -0.23 2.69
N ALA A 199 15.65 0.08 2.09
CA ALA A 199 16.88 0.43 2.79
C ALA A 199 16.94 1.90 3.26
N LEU A 200 15.98 2.76 2.85
CA LEU A 200 15.91 4.14 3.33
C LEU A 200 15.75 4.17 4.87
N PRO A 201 16.56 4.94 5.62
CA PRO A 201 16.56 4.92 7.09
C PRO A 201 15.19 5.18 7.72
N GLU A 202 14.40 6.08 7.14
CA GLU A 202 13.06 6.41 7.61
C GLU A 202 12.08 5.26 7.40
N ILE A 203 12.27 4.47 6.33
CA ILE A 203 11.44 3.31 6.01
C ILE A 203 11.80 2.14 6.92
N VAL A 204 13.09 1.94 7.20
CA VAL A 204 13.54 0.99 8.23
C VAL A 204 12.95 1.35 9.60
N ALA A 205 12.98 2.64 9.96
CA ALA A 205 12.38 3.11 11.21
C ALA A 205 10.86 2.91 11.25
N PHE A 206 10.16 3.16 10.14
CA PHE A 206 8.73 2.88 10.01
C PHE A 206 8.42 1.40 10.22
N ARG A 207 9.18 0.49 9.59
CA ARG A 207 8.98 -0.97 9.72
C ARG A 207 9.21 -1.48 11.15
N ALA A 208 10.02 -0.79 11.95
CA ALA A 208 10.21 -1.09 13.37
C ALA A 208 9.16 -0.45 14.28
N SER A 209 8.23 0.34 13.73
CA SER A 209 7.25 1.13 14.49
C SER A 209 5.92 0.38 14.68
N PRO A 210 5.09 0.78 15.66
CA PRO A 210 3.76 0.22 15.83
C PRO A 210 2.79 0.55 14.67
N HIS A 211 3.12 1.51 13.81
CA HIS A 211 2.32 1.84 12.63
C HIS A 211 2.53 0.85 11.47
N HIS A 212 3.58 0.03 11.52
CA HIS A 212 3.79 -1.04 10.54
C HIS A 212 2.97 -2.27 10.92
N CYS A 213 1.89 -2.50 10.18
CA CYS A 213 1.12 -3.73 10.27
C CYS A 213 1.89 -4.86 9.58
N THR A 214 1.84 -6.08 10.13
CA THR A 214 2.49 -7.26 9.52
C THR A 214 1.56 -7.97 8.54
N LEU A 215 0.26 -8.02 8.83
CA LEU A 215 -0.73 -8.70 7.99
C LEU A 215 -0.87 -7.97 6.64
N VAL A 216 -0.58 -8.66 5.52
CA VAL A 216 -0.61 -8.03 4.18
C VAL A 216 -2.04 -7.71 3.74
N ASN A 217 -2.87 -8.75 3.65
CA ASN A 217 -4.26 -8.68 3.21
C ASN A 217 -5.23 -8.86 4.38
N ASN A 218 -6.52 -8.61 4.18
CA ASN A 218 -7.48 -8.89 5.24
C ASN A 218 -7.66 -10.41 5.47
N LYS A 219 -8.16 -10.81 6.64
CA LYS A 219 -8.29 -12.22 7.06
C LYS A 219 -9.11 -13.07 6.07
N VAL A 220 -10.01 -12.45 5.32
CA VAL A 220 -10.81 -13.11 4.26
C VAL A 220 -10.04 -13.49 2.99
N ALA A 221 -8.80 -13.00 2.81
CA ALA A 221 -7.99 -13.38 1.65
C ALA A 221 -7.68 -14.89 1.66
N LYS A 222 -7.74 -15.53 0.48
CA LYS A 222 -7.41 -16.95 0.31
C LYS A 222 -5.91 -17.19 0.48
N MET A 223 -5.09 -16.22 0.10
CA MET A 223 -3.63 -16.25 0.21
C MET A 223 -3.18 -15.06 1.03
N ASN A 224 -2.57 -15.33 2.17
CA ASN A 224 -2.13 -14.30 3.10
C ASN A 224 -1.02 -14.84 4.00
N ASN A 225 -0.29 -13.95 4.67
CA ASN A 225 0.73 -14.30 5.65
C ASN A 225 0.13 -14.60 7.05
N PHE A 226 -1.14 -15.01 7.08
CA PHE A 226 -1.88 -15.32 8.29
C PHE A 226 -2.35 -16.77 8.28
N VAL A 227 -2.13 -17.47 9.39
CA VAL A 227 -2.62 -18.84 9.60
C VAL A 227 -3.78 -18.77 10.58
N PHE A 228 -4.96 -19.24 10.18
CA PHE A 228 -6.04 -19.45 11.15
C PHE A 228 -5.65 -20.61 12.07
N PRO A 229 -5.82 -20.49 13.40
CA PRO A 229 -5.78 -21.66 14.24
C PRO A 229 -6.82 -22.67 13.74
N ALA A 230 -6.45 -23.94 13.64
CA ALA A 230 -7.37 -24.99 13.23
C ALA A 230 -8.64 -24.91 14.10
N PRO A 231 -9.85 -24.99 13.52
CA PRO A 231 -11.06 -25.01 14.33
C PRO A 231 -10.92 -26.10 15.38
N ALA A 232 -11.13 -25.76 16.66
CA ALA A 232 -11.15 -26.73 17.73
C ALA A 232 -12.08 -27.86 17.29
N ALA A 233 -11.56 -29.10 17.25
CA ALA A 233 -12.35 -30.26 16.91
C ALA A 233 -13.63 -30.20 17.75
N ALA A 234 -14.79 -30.22 17.08
CA ALA A 234 -16.06 -30.25 17.77
C ALA A 234 -15.99 -31.42 18.76
N SER A 235 -16.05 -31.10 20.04
CA SER A 235 -16.20 -32.10 21.10
C SER A 235 -17.52 -32.83 20.83
N GLU A 236 -17.41 -34.08 20.37
CA GLU A 236 -18.54 -35.03 20.33
C GLU A 236 -19.15 -35.24 21.72
#